data_AF-A0A3D2MB00-F1
#
_entry.id   AF-A0A3D2MB00-F1
#
_cell.length_a   1.000
_cell.length_b   1.000
_cell.length_c   1.000
_cell.angle_alpha   90.00
_cell.angle_beta   90.00
_cell.angle_gamma   90.00
#
_symmetry.space_group_name_H-M   'P 1'
#
loop_
_entity.id
_entity.type
_entity.pdbx_description
1 polymer ?
#
loop_
_entity_poly.entity_id
_entity_poly.type
_entity_poly.pdbx_seq_one_letter_code
_entity_poly.pdbx_strand_id
1 'polypeptide(L)'
;MSMTPREIVHELNRVIIGQDDAKRAVAIALRNRWRRMQLSAELRPEVTPKNILMIGPTGVGKTEIARRLAKLANAPFLKVEATKFTEV
;
A
#
# COMPACT_ATOMS: atom_id res chain seq x y z
N MET A 1 -5.65 8.42 9.79
CA MET A 1 -4.88 7.40 10.55
C MET A 1 -3.49 7.91 10.84
N SER A 2 -3.08 7.88 12.11
CA SER A 2 -1.78 8.35 12.59
C SER A 2 -0.72 7.24 12.68
N MET A 3 -1.03 6.00 12.26
CA MET A 3 -0.14 4.85 12.37
C MET A 3 1.24 5.14 11.77
N THR A 4 2.26 4.74 12.51
CA THR A 4 3.66 4.73 12.09
C THR A 4 3.91 3.56 11.14
N PRO A 5 4.97 3.62 10.30
CA PRO A 5 5.33 2.50 9.45
C PRO A 5 5.54 1.19 10.21
N ARG A 6 6.07 1.25 11.44
CA ARG A 6 6.30 0.06 12.29
C ARG A 6 4.98 -0.58 12.74
N GLU A 7 4.00 0.23 13.15
CA GLU A 7 2.67 -0.27 13.53
C GLU A 7 1.94 -0.89 12.33
N ILE A 8 2.06 -0.30 11.14
CA ILE A 8 1.48 -0.87 9.92
C ILE A 8 2.11 -2.24 9.62
N VAL A 9 3.44 -2.34 9.65
CA VAL A 9 4.15 -3.61 9.44
C VAL A 9 3.75 -4.64 10.49
N HIS A 10 3.66 -4.24 11.76
CA HIS A 10 3.23 -5.11 12.85
C HIS A 10 1.83 -5.69 12.61
N GLU A 11 0.88 -4.87 12.19
CA GLU A 11 -0.46 -5.34 11.90
C GLU A 11 -0.52 -6.23 10.65
N LEU A 12 0.29 -5.95 9.63
CA LEU A 12 0.44 -6.83 8.46
C LEU A 12 1.07 -8.18 8.84
N ASN A 13 1.96 -8.23 9.83
CA ASN A 13 2.59 -9.47 10.31
C ASN A 13 1.59 -10.46 10.92
N ARG A 14 0.42 -10.00 11.38
CA ARG A 14 -0.61 -10.87 11.98
C ARG A 14 -1.26 -11.81 10.97
N VAL A 15 -1.17 -11.50 9.67
CA VAL A 15 -1.91 -12.20 8.61
C VAL A 15 -1.04 -12.58 7.42
N ILE A 16 0.09 -11.90 7.21
CA ILE A 16 1.04 -12.20 6.13
C ILE A 16 2.35 -12.64 6.78
N ILE A 17 2.84 -13.84 6.43
CA ILE A 17 4.11 -14.38 6.92
C ILE A 17 5.24 -13.97 5.95
N GLY A 18 6.38 -13.50 6.48
CA GLY A 18 7.53 -13.03 5.69
C GLY A 18 7.22 -11.77 4.85
N GLN A 19 7.86 -11.62 3.69
CA GLN A 19 7.63 -10.47 2.77
C GLN A 19 7.92 -9.09 3.38
N ASP A 20 8.95 -8.99 4.23
CA ASP A 20 9.22 -7.79 5.04
C ASP A 20 9.48 -6.54 4.20
N ASP A 21 10.14 -6.67 3.05
CA ASP A 21 10.39 -5.55 2.15
C ASP A 21 9.10 -5.02 1.52
N ALA A 22 8.21 -5.91 1.11
CA ALA A 22 6.91 -5.52 0.58
C ALA A 22 6.05 -4.83 1.66
N LYS A 23 6.04 -5.36 2.89
CA LYS A 23 5.35 -4.74 4.04
C LYS A 23 5.90 -3.35 4.35
N ARG A 24 7.23 -3.20 4.36
CA ARG A 24 7.90 -1.91 4.59
C ARG A 24 7.55 -0.91 3.49
N ALA A 25 7.59 -1.33 2.22
CA ALA A 25 7.27 -0.47 1.09
C ALA A 25 5.84 0.08 1.19
N VAL A 26 4.85 -0.79 1.45
CA VAL A 26 3.45 -0.35 1.57
C VAL A 26 3.19 0.52 2.80
N ALA A 27 3.88 0.25 3.92
CA ALA A 27 3.79 1.05 5.13
C ALA A 27 4.33 2.48 4.92
N ILE A 28 5.43 2.62 4.17
CA ILE A 28 5.99 3.92 3.80
C ILE A 28 5.03 4.67 2.87
N ALA A 29 4.50 4.01 1.84
CA ALA A 29 3.55 4.64 0.92
C ALA A 29 2.30 5.17 1.64
N LEU A 30 1.73 4.37 2.56
CA LEU A 30 0.59 4.80 3.36
C LEU A 30 0.96 5.96 4.31
N ARG A 31 2.13 5.91 4.95
CA ARG A 31 2.61 7.00 5.82
C ARG A 31 2.84 8.29 5.04
N ASN A 32 3.32 8.20 3.81
CA ASN A 32 3.54 9.37 2.95
C ASN A 32 2.21 10.07 2.61
N ARG A 33 1.09 9.35 2.52
CA ARG A 33 -0.23 9.96 2.38
C ARG A 33 -0.59 10.82 3.60
N TRP A 34 -0.33 10.34 4.81
CA TRP A 34 -0.53 11.13 6.02
C TRP A 34 0.41 12.33 6.08
N ARG A 35 1.71 12.14 5.76
CA ARG A 35 2.70 13.24 5.73
C ARG A 35 2.30 14.33 4.74
N ARG A 36 1.79 13.96 3.56
CA ARG A 36 1.29 14.91 2.57
C ARG A 36 0.21 15.82 3.14
N MET A 37 -0.71 15.28 3.96
CA MET A 37 -1.77 16.08 4.59
C MET A 37 -1.23 17.11 5.60
N GLN A 38 -0.01 16.95 6.10
CA GLN A 38 0.65 17.88 7.02
C GLN A 38 1.40 19.01 6.30
N LEU A 39 1.56 18.94 4.98
CA LEU A 39 2.23 19.99 4.20
C LEU A 39 1.37 21.25 4.09
N SER A 40 1.97 22.37 3.67
CA SER A 40 1.24 23.59 3.33
C SER A 40 0.32 23.38 2.13
N ALA A 41 -0.71 24.22 1.99
CA ALA A 41 -1.67 24.11 0.87
C ALA A 41 -0.98 24.21 -0.51
N GLU A 42 0.07 25.03 -0.61
CA GLU A 42 0.85 25.23 -1.82
C GLU A 42 1.69 24.00 -2.21
N LEU A 43 2.29 23.30 -1.24
CA LEU A 43 3.16 22.14 -1.49
C LEU A 43 2.40 20.82 -1.61
N ARG A 44 1.18 20.72 -1.06
CA ARG A 44 0.34 19.51 -1.13
C ARG A 44 0.13 18.96 -2.54
N PRO A 45 -0.25 19.76 -3.57
CA PRO A 45 -0.49 19.25 -4.91
C PRO A 45 0.78 18.75 -5.60
N GLU A 46 1.94 19.31 -5.27
CA GLU A 46 3.25 18.91 -5.83
C GLU A 46 3.68 17.50 -5.40
N VAL A 47 3.12 16.98 -4.30
CA VAL A 47 3.48 15.66 -3.77
C VAL A 47 2.54 14.57 -4.26
N THR A 48 3.00 13.83 -5.26
CA THR A 48 2.29 12.69 -5.85
C THR A 48 2.39 11.42 -4.98
N PRO A 49 1.37 10.53 -5.03
CA PRO A 49 1.44 9.23 -4.39
C PRO A 49 2.63 8.40 -4.89
N LYS A 50 3.27 7.66 -3.98
CA LYS A 50 4.35 6.72 -4.32
C LYS A 50 3.76 5.35 -4.64
N ASN A 51 3.45 5.15 -5.93
CA ASN A 51 2.93 3.88 -6.44
C ASN A 51 3.96 2.76 -6.27
N ILE A 52 3.49 1.51 -6.13
CA ILE A 52 4.33 0.35 -5.84
C ILE A 52 4.10 -0.71 -6.91
N LEU A 53 5.19 -1.22 -7.48
CA LEU A 53 5.20 -2.43 -8.31
C LEU A 53 5.72 -3.60 -7.46
N MET A 54 4.90 -4.63 -7.26
CA MET A 54 5.30 -5.84 -6.54
C MET A 54 5.72 -6.93 -7.53
N ILE A 55 6.96 -7.40 -7.44
CA ILE A 55 7.53 -8.44 -8.29
C ILE A 55 7.69 -9.72 -7.47
N GLY A 56 7.23 -10.85 -7.99
CA GLY A 56 7.38 -12.16 -7.35
C GLY A 56 6.40 -13.21 -7.90
N PRO A 57 6.59 -14.49 -7.56
CA PRO A 57 5.75 -15.58 -8.08
C PRO A 57 4.31 -15.53 -7.55
N THR A 58 3.42 -16.33 -8.13
CA THR A 58 2.04 -16.45 -7.65
C THR A 58 2.01 -17.06 -6.23
N GLY A 59 0.95 -16.78 -5.46
CA GLY A 59 0.78 -17.35 -4.12
C GLY A 59 1.58 -16.72 -2.97
N VAL A 60 2.58 -15.88 -3.22
CA VAL A 60 3.43 -15.28 -2.16
C VAL A 60 2.79 -14.16 -1.32
N GLY A 61 1.51 -13.84 -1.56
CA GLY A 61 0.77 -12.86 -0.74
C GLY A 61 0.75 -11.42 -1.26
N LYS A 62 1.22 -11.13 -2.48
CA LYS A 62 1.20 -9.76 -3.08
C LYS A 62 -0.18 -9.08 -2.97
N THR A 63 -1.23 -9.78 -3.41
CA THR A 63 -2.60 -9.27 -3.38
C THR A 63 -3.12 -9.13 -1.95
N GLU A 64 -2.74 -10.03 -1.04
CA GLU A 64 -3.20 -10.00 0.35
C GLU A 64 -2.58 -8.83 1.12
N ILE A 65 -1.31 -8.50 0.86
CA ILE A 65 -0.68 -7.28 1.39
C ILE A 65 -1.48 -6.04 1.00
N ALA A 66 -1.83 -5.89 -0.28
CA ALA A 66 -2.59 -4.73 -0.76
C ALA A 66 -4.02 -4.69 -0.17
N ARG A 67 -4.71 -5.83 -0.14
CA ARG A 67 -6.05 -5.95 0.44
C ARG A 67 -6.08 -5.60 1.93
N ARG A 68 -5.12 -6.11 2.71
CA ARG A 68 -5.01 -5.84 4.14
C ARG A 68 -4.64 -4.40 4.41
N LEU A 69 -3.71 -3.84 3.65
CA LEU A 69 -3.36 -2.42 3.75
C LEU A 69 -4.59 -1.51 3.56
N ALA A 70 -5.43 -1.80 2.57
CA ALA A 70 -6.65 -1.02 2.33
C ALA A 70 -7.66 -1.15 3.48
N LYS A 71 -7.84 -2.36 4.02
CA LYS A 71 -8.68 -2.59 5.21
C LYS A 71 -8.17 -1.80 6.41
N LEU A 72 -6.85 -1.81 6.65
CA LEU A 72 -6.23 -1.02 7.72
C LEU A 72 -6.46 0.47 7.51
N ALA A 73 -6.22 0.98 6.31
CA ALA A 73 -6.39 2.39 6.00
C ALA A 73 -7.87 2.86 5.93
N ASN A 74 -8.84 1.96 6.14
CA ASN A 74 -10.25 2.16 5.83
C ASN A 74 -10.45 2.80 4.44
N ALA A 75 -9.75 2.25 3.45
CA ALA A 75 -9.71 2.75 2.09
C ALA A 75 -10.48 1.82 1.14
N PRO A 76 -11.14 2.36 0.10
CA PRO A 76 -11.69 1.56 -0.98
C PRO A 76 -10.61 0.69 -1.64
N PHE A 77 -10.94 -0.55 -1.97
CA PHE A 77 -10.02 -1.49 -2.61
C PHE A 77 -10.66 -2.15 -3.82
N LEU A 78 -9.96 -2.13 -4.95
CA LEU A 78 -10.36 -2.79 -6.19
C LEU A 78 -9.19 -3.61 -6.74
N LYS A 79 -9.45 -4.88 -7.08
CA LYS A 79 -8.51 -5.73 -7.81
C LYS A 79 -9.00 -5.83 -9.26
N VAL A 80 -8.13 -5.52 -10.20
CA VAL A 80 -8.37 -5.70 -11.64
C VAL A 80 -7.22 -6.50 -12.23
N GLU A 81 -7.51 -7.29 -13.26
CA GLU A 81 -6.51 -8.02 -14.04
C GLU A 81 -6.25 -7.26 -15.33
N ALA A 82 -4.98 -6.92 -15.61
CA ALA A 82 -4.63 -6.07 -16.74
C ALA A 82 -5.01 -6.68 -18.10
N THR A 83 -4.96 -8.01 -18.21
CA THR A 83 -5.33 -8.76 -19.42
C THR A 83 -6.81 -8.64 -19.78
N LYS A 84 -7.69 -8.23 -18.85
CA LYS A 84 -9.11 -7.98 -19.17
C LYS A 84 -9.33 -6.84 -20.17
N PHE A 85 -8.32 -6.01 -20.42
CA PHE A 85 -8.42 -4.86 -21.31
C PHE A 85 -7.73 -5.08 -22.66
N THR A 86 -7.24 -6.29 -22.92
CA THR A 86 -6.51 -6.63 -24.15
C THR A 86 -7.26 -7.62 -25.04
N GLU A 87 -8.43 -8.10 -24.63
CA GLU A 87 -9.28 -8.96 -25.46
C GLU A 87 -9.89 -8.09 -26.58
N VAL A 88 -9.47 -8.32 -27.83
CA VAL A 88 -10.00 -7.72 -29.06
C VAL A 88 -10.93 -8.73 -29.74
#